data_AF-A0A072P830-F1
#
_entry.id   AF-A0A072P830-F1
#
_cell.length_a   1.000
_cell.length_b   1.000
_cell.length_c   1.000
_cell.angle_alpha   90.00
_cell.angle_beta   90.00
_cell.angle_gamma   90.00
#
_symmetry.space_group_name_H-M   'P 1'
#
loop_
_entity.id
_entity.type
_entity.pdbx_description
1 polymer ?
#
loop_
_entity_poly.entity_id
_entity_poly.type
_entity_poly.pdbx_seq_one_letter_code
_entity_poly.pdbx_strand_id
1 'polypeptide(L)'
;MSCIGPGRSLVEQLLSTGVKAEDVDTVFFSHAHFDHCRPIADEFPRAHAYFGPGTEQECEGKMEPHNTDPSISHKYDPRIFDRDVSKERWSELEGPWVKFGAFDKAMDIFGNGAFWIIQAPGHMPGNLCAAARTEGENLIGRADFSCRALIDGTFDIAVTILADGTKRCIHQDIPAAAETIAKMREMERSHAFHIALAHDATWMMAEKKDTTLFSMLDEGFRVNIDAHISTGKPF
;
A
#
# COMPACT_ATOMS: atom_id res chain seq x y z
N MET A 1 -23.69 1.52 -8.00
CA MET A 1 -22.34 2.08 -7.76
C MET A 1 -21.42 1.48 -8.80
N SER A 2 -20.95 2.26 -9.77
CA SER A 2 -19.85 1.81 -10.64
C SER A 2 -18.60 1.73 -9.77
N CYS A 3 -18.07 0.53 -9.54
CA CYS A 3 -16.76 0.40 -8.89
C CYS A 3 -15.75 1.20 -9.70
N ILE A 4 -15.12 2.18 -9.06
CA ILE A 4 -13.90 2.83 -9.56
C ILE A 4 -12.79 1.83 -9.29
N GLY A 5 -12.73 0.80 -10.12
CA GLY A 5 -11.66 -0.19 -10.14
C GLY A 5 -11.08 -0.22 -11.55
N PRO A 6 -9.84 -0.68 -11.71
CA PRO A 6 -9.26 -0.83 -13.04
C PRO A 6 -10.21 -1.65 -13.92
N GLY A 7 -10.34 -1.29 -15.20
CA GLY A 7 -11.20 -2.02 -16.16
C GLY A 7 -10.79 -3.49 -16.38
N ARG A 8 -9.73 -3.95 -15.73
CA ARG A 8 -9.22 -5.32 -15.67
C ARG A 8 -9.00 -5.73 -14.21
N SER A 9 -9.40 -6.94 -13.86
CA SER A 9 -9.12 -7.57 -12.57
C SER A 9 -7.61 -7.72 -12.33
N LEU A 10 -7.20 -7.89 -11.06
CA LEU A 10 -5.80 -8.12 -10.71
C LEU A 10 -5.24 -9.39 -11.37
N VAL A 11 -6.05 -10.44 -11.47
CA VAL A 11 -5.70 -11.69 -12.15
C VAL A 11 -5.40 -11.46 -13.63
N GLU A 12 -6.23 -10.68 -14.34
CA GLU A 12 -5.99 -10.33 -15.75
C GLU A 12 -4.73 -9.48 -15.93
N GLN A 13 -4.47 -8.56 -15.01
CA GLN A 13 -3.27 -7.73 -15.02
C GLN A 13 -2.00 -8.59 -14.84
N LEU A 14 -1.97 -9.47 -13.83
CA LEU A 14 -0.85 -10.40 -13.59
C LEU A 14 -0.63 -11.34 -14.77
N LEU A 15 -1.72 -11.91 -15.31
CA LEU A 15 -1.63 -12.81 -16.46
C LEU A 15 -1.03 -12.12 -17.69
N SER A 16 -1.30 -10.83 -17.88
CA SER A 16 -0.70 -10.04 -18.97
C SER A 16 0.82 -9.86 -18.85
N THR A 17 1.37 -10.04 -17.64
CA THR A 17 2.82 -10.09 -17.36
C THR A 17 3.40 -11.50 -17.37
N GLY A 18 2.59 -12.52 -17.66
CA GLY A 18 2.99 -13.93 -17.67
C GLY A 18 2.91 -14.64 -16.32
N VAL A 19 2.39 -13.97 -15.27
CA VAL A 19 2.21 -14.54 -13.93
C VAL A 19 0.78 -15.04 -13.78
N LYS A 20 0.59 -16.33 -13.52
CA LYS A 20 -0.75 -16.87 -13.26
C LYS A 20 -1.14 -16.62 -11.81
N ALA A 21 -2.44 -16.52 -11.53
CA ALA A 21 -2.91 -16.31 -10.17
C ALA A 21 -2.52 -17.46 -9.23
N GLU A 22 -2.44 -18.69 -9.76
CA GLU A 22 -1.94 -19.82 -9.00
C GLU A 22 -0.48 -19.59 -8.61
N ASP A 23 0.36 -18.95 -9.43
CA ASP A 23 1.78 -18.72 -9.16
C ASP A 23 2.06 -17.78 -7.97
N VAL A 24 1.04 -17.07 -7.48
CA VAL A 24 1.15 -16.24 -6.28
C VAL A 24 0.96 -17.08 -5.02
N ASP A 25 2.03 -17.26 -4.24
CA ASP A 25 2.01 -17.97 -2.96
C ASP A 25 1.91 -17.05 -1.74
N THR A 26 2.17 -15.76 -1.91
CA THR A 26 2.29 -14.79 -0.83
C THR A 26 1.73 -13.45 -1.26
N VAL A 27 0.90 -12.84 -0.41
CA VAL A 27 0.39 -11.47 -0.60
C VAL A 27 0.69 -10.65 0.65
N PHE A 28 1.41 -9.55 0.50
CA PHE A 28 1.64 -8.61 1.59
C PHE A 28 0.64 -7.46 1.48
N PHE A 29 -0.27 -7.35 2.44
CA PHE A 29 -1.16 -6.21 2.52
C PHE A 29 -0.46 -5.05 3.21
N SER A 30 -0.48 -3.87 2.59
CA SER A 30 0.12 -2.67 3.18
C SER A 30 -0.59 -2.28 4.48
N HIS A 31 -1.91 -2.35 4.49
CA HIS A 31 -2.77 -2.15 5.65
C HIS A 31 -4.17 -2.69 5.34
N ALA A 32 -5.06 -2.72 6.32
CA ALA A 32 -6.36 -3.40 6.20
C ALA A 32 -7.50 -2.53 5.60
N HIS A 33 -7.23 -1.33 5.09
CA HIS A 33 -8.30 -0.56 4.46
C HIS A 33 -8.78 -1.19 3.15
N PHE A 34 -10.07 -1.00 2.84
CA PHE A 34 -10.78 -1.67 1.75
C PHE A 34 -10.15 -1.50 0.35
N ASP A 35 -9.44 -0.39 0.12
CA ASP A 35 -8.79 -0.07 -1.14
C ASP A 35 -7.44 -0.78 -1.32
N HIS A 36 -6.91 -1.37 -0.24
CA HIS A 36 -5.67 -2.14 -0.22
C HIS A 36 -5.89 -3.60 0.16
N CYS A 37 -7.01 -3.88 0.83
CA CYS A 37 -7.31 -5.15 1.46
C CYS A 37 -8.69 -5.64 1.05
N ARG A 38 -8.73 -6.78 0.36
CA ARG A 38 -9.96 -7.46 -0.09
C ARG A 38 -9.75 -8.97 0.03
N PRO A 39 -10.82 -9.78 0.09
CA PRO A 39 -10.69 -11.23 0.00
C PRO A 39 -9.93 -11.63 -1.26
N ILE A 40 -8.96 -12.54 -1.09
CA ILE A 40 -8.09 -13.03 -2.16
C ILE A 40 -8.18 -14.54 -2.33
N ALA A 41 -8.76 -15.30 -1.39
CA ALA A 41 -8.72 -16.77 -1.40
C ALA A 41 -9.31 -17.38 -2.69
N ASP A 42 -10.37 -16.79 -3.25
CA ASP A 42 -11.00 -17.28 -4.48
C ASP A 42 -10.20 -16.91 -5.75
N GLU A 43 -9.36 -15.87 -5.70
CA GLU A 43 -8.52 -15.43 -6.84
C GLU A 43 -7.12 -16.02 -6.79
N PHE A 44 -6.52 -16.10 -5.60
CA PHE A 44 -5.16 -16.55 -5.34
C PHE A 44 -5.19 -17.74 -4.37
N PRO A 45 -5.62 -18.93 -4.83
CA PRO A 45 -5.93 -20.06 -3.95
C PRO A 45 -4.71 -20.63 -3.21
N ARG A 46 -3.49 -20.33 -3.69
CA ARG A 46 -2.24 -20.73 -3.05
C ARG A 46 -1.66 -19.66 -2.15
N ALA A 47 -2.17 -18.44 -2.17
CA ALA A 47 -1.61 -17.33 -1.42
C ALA A 47 -1.85 -17.45 0.09
N HIS A 48 -0.84 -17.09 0.87
CA HIS A 48 -0.96 -16.70 2.27
C HIS A 48 -0.80 -15.19 2.38
N ALA A 49 -1.75 -14.53 3.03
CA ALA A 49 -1.73 -13.09 3.25
C ALA A 49 -0.93 -12.73 4.49
N TYR A 50 -0.15 -11.64 4.42
CA TYR A 50 0.60 -11.11 5.53
C TYR A 50 0.25 -9.67 5.80
N PHE A 51 0.07 -9.35 7.08
CA PHE A 51 -0.15 -8.00 7.58
C PHE A 51 1.02 -7.55 8.46
N GLY A 52 1.14 -6.23 8.65
CA GLY A 52 2.08 -5.68 9.61
C GLY A 52 1.60 -5.86 11.06
N PRO A 53 2.53 -5.90 12.04
CA PRO A 53 2.18 -6.06 13.45
C PRO A 53 1.17 -5.03 13.96
N GLY A 54 0.16 -5.50 14.70
CA GLY A 54 -0.89 -4.67 15.29
C GLY A 54 -2.07 -4.37 14.36
N THR A 55 -2.15 -5.01 13.20
CA THR A 55 -3.33 -4.97 12.31
C THR A 55 -4.50 -5.69 12.95
N GLU A 56 -4.31 -6.91 13.46
CA GLU A 56 -5.35 -7.72 14.11
C GLU A 56 -5.95 -6.96 15.30
N GLN A 57 -5.11 -6.44 16.18
CA GLN A 57 -5.56 -5.65 17.34
C GLN A 57 -6.32 -4.38 16.90
N GLU A 58 -5.85 -3.70 15.86
CA GLU A 58 -6.52 -2.49 15.35
C GLU A 58 -7.89 -2.82 14.74
N CYS A 59 -8.01 -3.96 14.06
CA CYS A 59 -9.22 -4.41 13.39
C CYS A 59 -10.22 -5.13 14.31
N GLU A 60 -9.77 -5.60 15.47
CA GLU A 60 -10.60 -6.30 16.46
C GLU A 60 -11.83 -5.46 16.85
N GLY A 61 -13.03 -6.06 16.81
CA GLY A 61 -14.31 -5.41 17.11
C GLY A 61 -14.80 -4.38 16.07
N LYS A 62 -13.90 -3.84 15.23
CA LYS A 62 -14.24 -2.92 14.12
C LYS A 62 -14.76 -3.67 12.89
N MET A 63 -14.42 -4.95 12.77
CA MET A 63 -14.65 -5.74 11.56
C MET A 63 -15.65 -6.90 11.75
N GLU A 64 -16.39 -6.90 12.87
CA GLU A 64 -17.45 -7.88 13.10
C GLU A 64 -18.53 -7.79 12.00
N PRO A 65 -19.13 -8.91 11.55
CA PRO A 65 -20.08 -8.95 10.42
C PRO A 65 -21.33 -8.09 10.63
N HIS A 66 -21.61 -7.76 11.90
CA HIS A 66 -22.75 -6.95 12.33
C HIS A 66 -22.35 -5.55 12.80
N ASN A 67 -21.09 -5.14 12.60
CA ASN A 67 -20.68 -3.78 12.89
C ASN A 67 -21.33 -2.84 11.86
N THR A 68 -22.43 -2.23 12.28
CA THR A 68 -23.20 -1.26 11.48
C THR A 68 -22.74 0.17 11.69
N ASP A 69 -21.64 0.40 12.41
CA ASP A 69 -21.09 1.73 12.63
C ASP A 69 -20.68 2.34 11.28
N PRO A 70 -21.36 3.38 10.80
CA PRO A 70 -21.03 4.00 9.51
C PRO A 70 -19.65 4.67 9.51
N SER A 71 -19.03 4.90 10.68
CA SER A 71 -17.68 5.43 10.81
C SER A 71 -16.58 4.38 10.58
N ILE A 72 -16.94 3.11 10.55
CA ILE A 72 -16.02 1.96 10.46
C ILE A 72 -16.29 1.13 9.20
N SER A 73 -17.56 0.88 8.86
CA SER A 73 -17.95 -0.02 7.76
C SER A 73 -17.47 0.42 6.36
N HIS A 74 -17.14 1.71 6.18
CA HIS A 74 -16.59 2.22 4.93
C HIS A 74 -15.06 2.08 4.82
N LYS A 75 -14.38 1.65 5.88
CA LYS A 75 -12.91 1.59 5.91
C LYS A 75 -12.37 0.19 5.68
N TYR A 76 -13.10 -0.85 6.06
CA TYR A 76 -12.58 -2.21 6.08
C TYR A 76 -13.52 -3.19 5.35
N ASP A 77 -12.96 -4.27 4.79
CA ASP A 77 -13.74 -5.36 4.21
C ASP A 77 -13.93 -6.50 5.24
N PRO A 78 -15.12 -6.66 5.83
CA PRO A 78 -15.35 -7.62 6.92
C PRO A 78 -15.11 -9.07 6.49
N ARG A 79 -15.18 -9.39 5.19
CA ARG A 79 -15.05 -10.77 4.67
C ARG A 79 -13.67 -11.40 4.88
N ILE A 80 -12.65 -10.61 5.17
CA ILE A 80 -11.28 -11.09 5.38
C ILE A 80 -11.08 -11.59 6.81
N PHE A 81 -11.69 -10.91 7.78
CA PHE A 81 -11.43 -11.10 9.21
C PHE A 81 -12.58 -11.76 9.97
N ASP A 82 -13.77 -11.87 9.35
CA ASP A 82 -14.87 -12.67 9.88
C ASP A 82 -14.45 -14.15 9.98
N ARG A 83 -14.15 -14.61 11.20
CA ARG A 83 -13.65 -15.97 11.45
C ARG A 83 -14.68 -17.06 11.14
N ASP A 84 -15.97 -16.72 11.10
CA ASP A 84 -17.03 -17.69 10.84
C ASP A 84 -17.21 -17.97 9.35
N VAL A 85 -16.82 -17.03 8.47
CA VAL A 85 -17.04 -17.16 7.01
C VAL A 85 -15.79 -16.92 6.14
N SER A 86 -14.72 -16.34 6.70
CA SER A 86 -13.50 -16.04 5.94
C SER A 86 -12.79 -17.32 5.52
N LYS A 87 -12.45 -17.38 4.22
CA LYS A 87 -11.59 -18.43 3.66
C LYS A 87 -10.12 -18.02 3.65
N GLU A 88 -9.83 -16.81 4.13
CA GLU A 88 -8.49 -16.22 4.01
C GLU A 88 -7.51 -16.91 4.94
N ARG A 89 -6.32 -17.21 4.41
CA ARG A 89 -5.18 -17.66 5.21
C ARG A 89 -4.27 -16.46 5.42
N TRP A 90 -4.18 -15.98 6.65
CA TRP A 90 -3.38 -14.82 6.95
C TRP A 90 -2.71 -14.88 8.32
N SER A 91 -1.65 -14.09 8.48
CA SER A 91 -0.96 -13.87 9.76
C SER A 91 -0.29 -12.51 9.77
N GLU A 92 0.05 -12.01 10.96
CA GLU A 92 0.97 -10.87 11.07
C GLU A 92 2.41 -11.32 10.91
N LEU A 93 3.26 -10.43 10.39
CA LEU A 93 4.70 -10.67 10.32
C LEU A 93 5.32 -10.59 11.72
N GLU A 94 5.97 -11.65 12.17
CA GLU A 94 6.59 -11.68 13.51
C GLU A 94 8.03 -11.12 13.51
N GLY A 95 8.69 -11.12 12.35
CA GLY A 95 10.11 -10.76 12.18
C GLY A 95 10.99 -12.00 11.93
N PRO A 96 12.31 -11.91 12.19
CA PRO A 96 13.01 -10.83 12.88
C PRO A 96 13.06 -9.54 12.07
N TRP A 97 13.03 -8.41 12.79
CA TRP A 97 13.13 -7.08 12.21
C TRP A 97 14.55 -6.53 12.37
N VAL A 98 15.07 -5.92 11.31
CA VAL A 98 16.38 -5.30 11.27
C VAL A 98 16.30 -3.86 10.74
N LYS A 99 17.35 -3.08 10.97
CA LYS A 99 17.45 -1.72 10.45
C LYS A 99 17.67 -1.73 8.93
N PHE A 100 16.96 -0.85 8.22
CA PHE A 100 17.08 -0.62 6.79
C PHE A 100 17.00 0.88 6.47
N GLY A 101 18.16 1.48 6.19
CA GLY A 101 18.26 2.94 6.00
C GLY A 101 17.77 3.71 7.23
N ALA A 102 16.80 4.60 7.02
CA ALA A 102 16.14 5.40 8.06
C ALA A 102 15.11 4.61 8.89
N PHE A 103 14.71 3.40 8.45
CA PHE A 103 13.72 2.59 9.14
C PHE A 103 14.35 1.59 10.09
N ASP A 104 13.84 1.52 11.32
CA ASP A 104 14.38 0.66 12.37
C ASP A 104 13.93 -0.80 12.26
N LYS A 105 12.82 -1.04 11.55
CA LYS A 105 12.17 -2.35 11.44
C LYS A 105 11.82 -2.67 9.99
N ALA A 106 12.64 -3.51 9.38
CA ALA A 106 12.44 -4.07 8.06
C ALA A 106 12.85 -5.55 8.04
N MET A 107 12.37 -6.29 7.05
CA MET A 107 12.63 -7.70 6.88
C MET A 107 12.87 -8.01 5.41
N ASP A 108 14.00 -8.65 5.12
CA ASP A 108 14.33 -9.16 3.79
C ASP A 108 13.59 -10.48 3.56
N ILE A 109 12.62 -10.46 2.66
CA ILE A 109 11.72 -11.60 2.43
C ILE A 109 12.46 -12.75 1.71
N PHE A 110 13.44 -12.42 0.87
CA PHE A 110 14.18 -13.42 0.10
C PHE A 110 15.56 -13.75 0.68
N GLY A 111 16.03 -12.96 1.66
CA GLY A 111 17.35 -13.12 2.27
C GLY A 111 18.53 -12.77 1.36
N ASN A 112 18.25 -12.18 0.19
CA ASN A 112 19.25 -11.79 -0.81
C ASN A 112 19.31 -10.26 -1.05
N GLY A 113 18.53 -9.50 -0.28
CA GLY A 113 18.46 -8.05 -0.32
C GLY A 113 17.64 -7.49 -1.48
N ALA A 114 16.90 -8.33 -2.22
CA ALA A 114 16.12 -7.93 -3.39
C ALA A 114 14.74 -7.36 -3.03
N PHE A 115 14.11 -7.84 -1.95
CA PHE A 115 12.78 -7.39 -1.56
C PHE A 115 12.63 -7.33 -0.04
N TRP A 116 12.21 -6.17 0.44
CA TRP A 116 12.08 -5.86 1.85
C TRP A 116 10.66 -5.43 2.17
N ILE A 117 10.16 -5.88 3.32
CA ILE A 117 8.96 -5.33 3.94
C ILE A 117 9.39 -4.46 5.14
N ILE A 118 8.83 -3.27 5.25
CA ILE A 118 9.26 -2.23 6.18
C ILE A 118 8.05 -1.79 7.00
N GLN A 119 8.17 -1.75 8.33
CA GLN A 119 7.13 -1.17 9.18
C GLN A 119 7.09 0.35 9.02
N ALA A 120 5.92 0.87 8.72
CA ALA A 120 5.68 2.28 8.42
C ALA A 120 4.40 2.77 9.14
N PRO A 121 4.34 2.72 10.48
CA PRO A 121 3.14 3.01 11.23
C PRO A 121 2.71 4.49 11.12
N GLY A 122 1.46 4.75 11.51
CA GLY A 122 0.91 6.10 11.63
C GLY A 122 -0.43 6.24 10.92
N HIS A 123 -0.48 5.81 9.65
CA HIS A 123 -1.76 5.67 8.95
C HIS A 123 -2.65 4.62 9.63
N MET A 124 -2.07 3.44 9.86
CA MET A 124 -2.55 2.40 10.76
C MET A 124 -1.35 1.84 11.56
N PRO A 125 -1.57 1.22 12.74
CA PRO A 125 -0.51 0.57 13.51
C PRO A 125 0.30 -0.45 12.68
N GLY A 126 -0.39 -1.34 11.97
CA GLY A 126 0.22 -2.38 11.13
C GLY A 126 0.55 -1.96 9.70
N ASN A 127 0.66 -0.65 9.43
CA ASN A 127 0.94 -0.16 8.08
C ASN A 127 2.38 -0.52 7.62
N LEU A 128 2.50 -1.03 6.41
CA LEU A 128 3.74 -1.51 5.80
C LEU A 128 4.08 -0.74 4.52
N CYS A 129 5.38 -0.61 4.26
CA CYS A 129 5.94 -0.28 2.94
C CYS A 129 6.72 -1.49 2.41
N ALA A 130 6.95 -1.52 1.10
CA ALA A 130 7.82 -2.50 0.46
C ALA A 130 8.98 -1.79 -0.22
N ALA A 131 10.16 -2.38 -0.20
CA ALA A 131 11.30 -1.91 -0.99
C ALA A 131 11.80 -3.02 -1.90
N ALA A 132 12.07 -2.70 -3.16
CA ALA A 132 12.61 -3.62 -4.14
C ALA A 132 13.93 -3.10 -4.68
N ARG A 133 14.87 -4.00 -4.95
CA ARG A 133 16.09 -3.69 -5.69
C ARG A 133 15.95 -4.21 -7.11
N THR A 134 16.04 -3.32 -8.10
CA THR A 134 16.12 -3.69 -9.52
C THR A 134 17.57 -3.52 -9.99
N GLU A 135 17.85 -3.59 -11.30
CA GLU A 135 19.18 -3.64 -11.94
C GLU A 135 20.17 -2.51 -11.54
N GLY A 136 20.61 -2.48 -10.28
CA GLY A 136 21.46 -1.44 -9.68
C GLY A 136 20.72 -0.39 -8.83
N GLU A 137 19.39 -0.29 -8.94
CA GLU A 137 18.58 0.77 -8.33
C GLU A 137 17.77 0.26 -7.11
N ASN A 138 17.46 1.15 -6.16
CA ASN A 138 16.62 0.83 -5.01
C ASN A 138 15.30 1.62 -5.08
N LEU A 139 14.17 0.92 -4.88
CA LEU A 139 12.84 1.50 -4.91
C LEU A 139 12.11 1.22 -3.60
N ILE A 140 11.30 2.16 -3.14
CA ILE A 140 10.30 1.94 -2.09
C ILE A 140 8.91 2.21 -2.66
N GLY A 141 8.08 1.19 -2.65
CA GLY A 141 6.64 1.31 -2.79
C GLY A 141 6.00 1.54 -1.43
N ARG A 142 5.29 2.65 -1.26
CA ARG A 142 4.49 2.95 -0.08
C ARG A 142 3.03 3.03 -0.48
N ALA A 143 2.21 2.17 0.09
CA ALA A 143 0.84 2.02 -0.34
C ALA A 143 -0.18 2.85 0.49
N ASP A 144 0.26 3.67 1.43
CA ASP A 144 -0.68 4.52 2.18
C ASP A 144 -1.02 5.84 1.49
N PHE A 145 -1.97 6.57 2.09
CA PHE A 145 -2.62 7.79 1.58
C PHE A 145 -1.73 9.03 1.48
N SER A 146 -0.41 8.86 1.53
CA SER A 146 0.52 9.97 1.41
C SER A 146 0.53 10.48 -0.03
N CYS A 147 0.33 11.78 -0.22
CA CYS A 147 0.53 12.41 -1.52
C CYS A 147 1.99 12.89 -1.67
N ARG A 148 2.44 13.08 -2.91
CA ARG A 148 3.79 13.56 -3.23
C ARG A 148 4.15 14.84 -2.48
N ALA A 149 3.19 15.75 -2.32
CA ALA A 149 3.39 17.02 -1.64
C ALA A 149 3.72 16.89 -0.15
N LEU A 150 3.28 15.81 0.53
CA LEU A 150 3.72 15.51 1.89
C LEU A 150 5.17 15.05 1.87
N ILE A 151 5.58 14.19 0.94
CA ILE A 151 6.99 13.76 0.84
C ILE A 151 7.87 14.97 0.48
N ASP A 152 7.46 15.86 -0.42
CA ASP A 152 8.24 17.05 -0.76
C ASP A 152 8.37 18.06 0.38
N GLY A 153 7.48 17.98 1.37
CA GLY A 153 7.39 18.98 2.45
C GLY A 153 6.68 20.27 2.01
N THR A 154 5.95 20.22 0.90
CA THR A 154 5.14 21.34 0.40
C THR A 154 3.90 21.55 1.26
N PHE A 155 3.34 20.47 1.83
CA PHE A 155 2.22 20.51 2.78
C PHE A 155 2.50 19.64 4.01
N ASP A 156 1.80 19.97 5.09
CA ASP A 156 1.72 19.18 6.31
C ASP A 156 0.49 18.26 6.30
N ILE A 157 0.47 17.28 7.22
CA ILE A 157 -0.68 16.41 7.43
C ILE A 157 -1.92 17.26 7.75
N ALA A 158 -2.95 17.11 6.94
CA ALA A 158 -4.21 17.82 7.13
C ALA A 158 -5.04 17.20 8.27
N VAL A 159 -5.60 18.07 9.12
CA VAL A 159 -6.56 17.71 10.16
C VAL A 159 -7.81 18.56 9.98
N THR A 160 -8.93 17.91 9.69
CA THR A 160 -10.23 18.58 9.58
C THR A 160 -10.86 18.67 10.95
N ILE A 161 -11.26 19.87 11.36
CA ILE A 161 -12.03 20.09 12.59
C ILE A 161 -13.50 20.18 12.19
N LEU A 162 -14.31 19.25 12.69
CA LEU A 162 -15.76 19.23 12.48
C LEU A 162 -16.45 20.30 13.35
N ALA A 163 -17.72 20.57 13.05
CA ALA A 163 -18.51 21.59 13.74
C ALA A 163 -18.68 21.35 15.25
N ASP A 164 -18.58 20.09 15.69
CA ASP A 164 -18.60 19.66 17.09
C ASP A 164 -17.22 19.72 17.78
N GLY A 165 -16.18 20.19 17.07
CA GLY A 165 -14.80 20.22 17.54
C GLY A 165 -14.03 18.92 17.34
N THR A 166 -14.66 17.86 16.83
CA THR A 166 -14.02 16.58 16.55
C THR A 166 -12.96 16.74 15.47
N LYS A 167 -11.73 16.29 15.76
CA LYS A 167 -10.64 16.25 14.78
C LYS A 167 -10.72 14.97 13.96
N ARG A 168 -10.71 15.10 12.64
CA ARG A 168 -10.62 13.99 11.68
C ARG A 168 -9.34 14.08 10.88
N CYS A 169 -8.60 12.98 10.84
CA CYS A 169 -7.47 12.76 9.95
C CYS A 169 -7.61 11.36 9.35
N ILE A 170 -6.97 11.15 8.20
CA ILE A 170 -6.87 9.81 7.61
C ILE A 170 -5.84 8.95 8.35
N HIS A 171 -4.82 9.59 8.94
CA HIS A 171 -3.86 8.94 9.82
C HIS A 171 -4.41 8.80 11.24
N GLN A 172 -4.30 7.61 11.80
CA GLN A 172 -4.74 7.33 13.17
C GLN A 172 -3.78 7.90 14.21
N ASP A 173 -2.47 7.84 13.94
CA ASP A 173 -1.40 8.42 14.76
C ASP A 173 -0.61 9.42 13.90
N ILE A 174 -0.93 10.71 14.10
CA ILE A 174 -0.34 11.81 13.33
C ILE A 174 1.17 11.95 13.59
N PRO A 175 1.66 11.96 14.85
CA PRO A 175 3.10 11.93 15.13
C PRO A 175 3.83 10.78 14.44
N ALA A 176 3.34 9.54 14.55
CA ALA A 176 3.98 8.39 13.91
C ALA A 176 3.93 8.50 12.38
N ALA A 177 2.83 8.98 11.80
CA ALA A 177 2.73 9.20 10.36
C ALA A 177 3.73 10.27 9.87
N ALA A 178 3.90 11.35 10.64
CA ALA A 178 4.87 12.40 10.34
C ALA A 178 6.32 11.87 10.41
N GLU A 179 6.63 11.02 11.38
CA GLU A 179 7.93 10.35 11.47
C GLU A 179 8.17 9.40 10.28
N THR A 180 7.19 8.57 9.93
CA THR A 180 7.26 7.71 8.74
C THR A 180 7.48 8.52 7.47
N ILE A 181 6.76 9.63 7.28
CA ILE A 181 6.96 10.55 6.15
C ILE A 181 8.39 11.13 6.17
N ALA A 182 8.91 11.54 7.32
CA ALA A 182 10.27 12.05 7.43
C ALA A 182 11.32 10.99 7.06
N LYS A 183 11.15 9.74 7.51
CA LYS A 183 12.01 8.60 7.14
C LYS A 183 11.96 8.33 5.64
N MET A 184 10.78 8.39 5.01
CA MET A 184 10.65 8.27 3.55
C MET A 184 11.44 9.37 2.82
N ARG A 185 11.34 10.63 3.27
CA ARG A 185 12.12 11.74 2.70
C ARG A 185 13.63 11.51 2.82
N GLU A 186 14.07 10.95 3.95
CA GLU A 186 15.47 10.60 4.16
C GLU A 186 15.91 9.47 3.22
N MET A 187 15.08 8.46 2.99
CA MET A 187 15.38 7.39 2.02
C MET A 187 15.60 7.93 0.61
N GLU A 188 14.75 8.86 0.15
CA GLU A 188 14.90 9.47 -1.17
C GLU A 188 16.16 10.36 -1.26
N ARG A 189 16.38 11.23 -0.27
CA ARG A 189 17.48 12.21 -0.30
C ARG A 189 18.86 11.63 -0.02
N SER A 190 18.95 10.71 0.95
CA SER A 190 20.22 10.23 1.49
C SER A 190 20.59 8.82 1.00
N HIS A 191 19.61 8.06 0.49
CA HIS A 191 19.80 6.67 0.08
C HIS A 191 19.42 6.41 -1.39
N ALA A 192 19.11 7.47 -2.15
CA ALA A 192 18.78 7.41 -3.59
C ALA A 192 17.65 6.42 -3.91
N PHE A 193 16.64 6.36 -3.03
CA PHE A 193 15.44 5.57 -3.29
C PHE A 193 14.44 6.33 -4.17
N HIS A 194 13.86 5.63 -5.13
CA HIS A 194 12.69 6.08 -5.84
C HIS A 194 11.42 5.73 -5.07
N ILE A 195 10.50 6.68 -4.88
CA ILE A 195 9.28 6.48 -4.09
C ILE A 195 8.05 6.45 -4.99
N ALA A 196 7.35 5.30 -5.00
CA ALA A 196 6.00 5.18 -5.55
C ALA A 196 4.97 5.23 -4.43
N LEU A 197 4.00 6.14 -4.53
CA LEU A 197 2.88 6.25 -3.58
C LEU A 197 1.60 5.70 -4.22
N ALA A 198 0.81 4.89 -3.48
CA ALA A 198 -0.37 4.23 -4.05
C ALA A 198 -1.42 5.17 -4.66
N HIS A 199 -1.58 6.36 -4.09
CA HIS A 199 -2.57 7.35 -4.55
C HIS A 199 -1.92 8.55 -5.24
N ASP A 200 -0.72 8.38 -5.82
CA ASP A 200 -0.04 9.39 -6.60
C ASP A 200 0.26 8.88 -8.01
N ALA A 201 -0.49 9.40 -8.99
CA ALA A 201 -0.24 9.14 -10.41
C ALA A 201 0.65 10.21 -11.06
N THR A 202 1.10 11.24 -10.31
CA THR A 202 1.77 12.39 -10.91
C THR A 202 3.10 12.01 -11.56
N TRP A 203 3.84 11.05 -11.00
CA TRP A 203 5.08 10.54 -11.61
C TRP A 203 4.85 9.85 -12.97
N MET A 204 3.65 9.35 -13.22
CA MET A 204 3.25 8.81 -14.53
C MET A 204 2.80 9.90 -15.51
N MET A 205 2.25 11.02 -15.00
CA MET A 205 1.69 12.10 -15.81
C MET A 205 2.70 13.22 -16.15
N ALA A 206 3.64 13.50 -15.24
CA ALA A 206 4.58 14.60 -15.35
C ALA A 206 5.89 14.16 -16.02
N GLU A 207 6.00 14.35 -17.34
CA GLU A 207 7.23 14.23 -18.15
C GLU A 207 8.00 12.88 -18.04
N LYS A 208 7.42 11.83 -17.44
CA LYS A 208 8.09 10.52 -17.22
C LYS A 208 9.48 10.66 -16.57
N LYS A 209 9.63 11.63 -15.65
CA LYS A 209 10.95 12.02 -15.09
C LYS A 209 11.64 10.90 -14.34
N ASP A 210 10.87 10.05 -13.67
CA ASP A 210 11.38 8.91 -12.94
C ASP A 210 11.45 7.69 -13.86
N THR A 211 12.56 7.59 -14.60
CA THR A 211 12.79 6.49 -15.54
C THR A 211 12.84 5.13 -14.85
N THR A 212 13.19 5.09 -13.57
CA THR A 212 13.30 3.86 -12.76
C THR A 212 11.91 3.35 -12.39
N LEU A 213 11.02 4.22 -11.89
CA LEU A 213 9.62 3.83 -11.65
C LEU A 213 8.91 3.48 -12.95
N PHE A 214 9.16 4.24 -14.02
CA PHE A 214 8.56 3.98 -15.32
C PHE A 214 9.04 2.65 -15.92
N SER A 215 10.29 2.23 -15.64
CA SER A 215 10.81 0.95 -16.12
C SER A 215 10.11 -0.27 -15.51
N MET A 216 9.41 -0.11 -14.37
CA MET A 216 8.64 -1.19 -13.74
C MET A 216 7.29 -1.45 -14.40
N LEU A 217 6.75 -0.50 -15.15
CA LEU A 217 5.44 -0.64 -15.79
C LEU A 217 5.54 -1.54 -17.02
N ASP A 218 4.55 -2.40 -17.26
CA ASP A 218 4.49 -3.17 -18.50
C ASP A 218 4.26 -2.27 -19.73
N GLU A 219 4.71 -2.72 -20.91
CA GLU A 219 4.61 -1.93 -22.15
C GLU A 219 3.16 -1.56 -22.49
N GLY A 220 2.23 -2.49 -22.27
CA GLY A 220 0.80 -2.26 -22.51
C GLY A 220 0.23 -1.16 -21.62
N PHE A 221 0.64 -1.12 -20.35
CA PHE A 221 0.24 -0.09 -19.40
C PHE A 221 0.87 1.26 -19.72
N ARG A 222 2.13 1.31 -20.16
CA ARG A 222 2.76 2.56 -20.63
C ARG A 222 2.02 3.17 -21.82
N VAL A 223 1.62 2.35 -22.80
CA VAL A 223 0.80 2.79 -23.94
C VAL A 223 -0.56 3.29 -23.48
N ASN A 224 -1.16 2.64 -22.49
CA ASN A 224 -2.45 3.02 -21.92
C ASN A 224 -2.38 4.38 -21.18
N ILE A 225 -1.30 4.63 -20.43
CA ILE A 225 -1.02 5.93 -19.80
C ILE A 225 -0.97 7.04 -20.86
N ASP A 226 -0.22 6.84 -21.94
CA ASP A 226 -0.09 7.85 -23.00
C ASP A 226 -1.45 8.17 -23.67
N ALA A 227 -2.31 7.16 -23.82
CA ALA A 227 -3.67 7.33 -24.34
C ALA A 227 -4.60 8.07 -23.36
N HIS A 228 -4.45 7.88 -22.04
CA HIS A 228 -5.25 8.59 -21.04
C HIS A 228 -4.80 10.04 -20.86
N ILE A 229 -3.48 10.29 -20.82
CA ILE A 229 -2.93 11.64 -20.76
C ILE A 229 -3.37 12.46 -21.98
N SER A 230 -3.32 11.89 -23.18
CA SER A 230 -3.74 12.58 -24.41
C SER A 230 -5.24 12.86 -24.50
N THR A 231 -6.08 12.15 -23.73
CA THR A 231 -7.53 12.33 -23.72
C THR A 231 -8.08 13.08 -22.50
N GLY A 232 -7.23 13.36 -21.49
CA GLY A 232 -7.63 14.03 -20.26
C GLY A 232 -8.63 13.24 -19.39
N LYS A 233 -8.75 11.93 -19.62
CA LYS A 233 -9.65 11.06 -18.86
C LYS A 233 -8.92 10.52 -17.62
N PRO A 234 -9.60 10.43 -16.45
CA PRO A 234 -9.04 9.74 -15.30
C PRO A 234 -8.83 8.25 -15.61
N PHE A 235 -7.83 7.65 -14.96
CA PHE A 235 -7.56 6.21 -14.95
C PHE A 235 -8.69 5.42 -14.28
#